data_AF-A0A5K1EDH2-F1
#
_entry.id   AF-A0A5K1EDH2-F1
#
_cell.length_a   1.000
_cell.length_b   1.000
_cell.length_c   1.000
_cell.angle_alpha   90.00
_cell.angle_beta   90.00
_cell.angle_gamma   90.00
#
_symmetry.space_group_name_H-M   'P 1'
#
loop_
_entity.id
_entity.type
_entity.pdbx_description
1 polymer ?
#
loop_
_entity_poly.entity_id
_entity_poly.type
_entity_poly.pdbx_seq_one_letter_code
_entity_poly.pdbx_strand_id
1 'polypeptide(L)'
;GHINPAVTFGMLLARKLSLTRALFYMVMQCLGAICGAGVVKGYQRTFYETNGGGANVVNPGYTKGDGLGAEIVGTFVLVYTVFSATDAKRSARDSHVP
;
A
#
# COMPACT_ATOMS: atom_id res chain seq x y z
N GLY A 1 8.88 1.24 6.54
CA GLY A 1 8.98 1.50 5.09
C GLY A 1 7.57 1.49 4.50
N HIS A 2 7.30 2.26 3.44
CA HIS A 2 5.93 2.50 2.97
C HIS A 2 5.30 1.26 2.32
N ILE A 3 6.12 0.43 1.66
CA ILE A 3 5.81 -0.88 1.03
C ILE A 3 4.67 -0.86 -0.01
N ASN A 4 3.92 0.23 -0.09
CA ASN A 4 2.79 0.45 -0.98
C ASN A 4 2.99 1.77 -1.75
N PRO A 5 2.86 1.77 -3.09
CA PRO A 5 2.99 2.96 -3.91
C PRO A 5 1.99 4.07 -3.54
N ALA A 6 0.73 3.74 -3.25
CA ALA A 6 -0.29 4.71 -2.85
C ALA A 6 0.05 5.40 -1.52
N VAL A 7 0.63 4.65 -0.57
CA VAL A 7 1.11 5.20 0.71
C VAL A 7 2.31 6.14 0.49
N THR A 8 3.24 5.76 -0.38
CA THR A 8 4.39 6.60 -0.76
C THR A 8 3.92 7.89 -1.44
N PHE A 9 2.95 7.78 -2.33
CA PHE A 9 2.34 8.93 -3.00
C PHE A 9 1.60 9.85 -2.02
N GLY A 10 0.85 9.29 -1.06
CA GLY A 10 0.22 10.05 0.02
C GLY A 10 1.26 10.89 0.78
N MET A 11 2.39 10.31 1.18
CA MET A 11 3.46 11.03 1.86
C MET A 11 4.14 12.11 1.01
N LEU A 12 4.25 11.90 -0.30
CA LEU A 12 4.70 12.93 -1.23
C LEU A 12 3.73 14.12 -1.22
N LEU A 13 2.41 13.87 -1.32
CA LEU A 13 1.38 14.91 -1.28
C LEU A 13 1.37 15.67 0.06
N ALA A 14 1.60 14.95 1.17
CA ALA A 14 1.76 15.54 2.50
C ALA A 14 3.10 16.29 2.69
N ARG A 15 3.93 16.39 1.64
CA ARG A 15 5.26 17.02 1.65
C ARG A 15 6.21 16.43 2.69
N LYS A 16 6.00 15.17 3.06
CA LYS A 16 6.85 14.40 3.99
C LYS A 16 8.00 13.67 3.27
N LEU A 17 7.97 13.63 1.93
CA LEU A 17 8.97 12.97 1.09
C LEU A 17 9.26 13.81 -0.16
N SER A 18 10.52 13.83 -0.62
CA SER A 18 10.88 14.48 -1.88
C SER A 18 10.41 13.67 -3.10
N LEU A 19 10.10 14.36 -4.21
CA LEU A 19 9.60 13.73 -5.44
C LEU A 19 10.52 12.62 -5.95
N THR A 20 11.82 12.89 -6.05
CA THR A 20 12.82 11.92 -6.51
C THR A 20 12.81 10.66 -5.64
N ARG A 21 12.78 10.82 -4.31
CA ARG A 21 12.73 9.67 -3.39
C ARG A 21 11.42 8.91 -3.56
N ALA A 22 10.29 9.60 -3.68
CA ALA A 22 8.98 8.97 -3.88
C ALA A 22 8.96 8.10 -5.15
N LEU A 23 9.51 8.59 -6.25
CA LEU A 23 9.60 7.84 -7.51
C LEU A 23 10.45 6.57 -7.35
N PHE A 24 11.65 6.68 -6.78
CA PHE A 24 12.50 5.50 -6.54
C PHE A 24 11.83 4.49 -5.60
N TYR A 25 11.15 4.95 -4.54
CA TYR A 25 10.40 4.07 -3.66
C TYR A 25 9.29 3.32 -4.39
N MET A 26 8.49 3.99 -5.22
CA MET A 26 7.40 3.36 -5.98
C MET A 26 7.93 2.33 -6.98
N VAL A 27 9.01 2.65 -7.71
CA VAL A 27 9.64 1.70 -8.64
C VAL A 27 10.15 0.47 -7.92
N MET A 28 10.91 0.65 -6.83
CA MET A 28 11.43 -0.48 -6.06
C MET A 28 10.34 -1.31 -5.38
N GLN A 29 9.23 -0.70 -4.97
CA GLN A 29 8.07 -1.41 -4.43
C GLN A 29 7.41 -2.30 -5.48
N CYS A 30 7.20 -1.79 -6.70
CA CYS A 30 6.66 -2.58 -7.79
C CYS A 30 7.61 -3.73 -8.18
N LEU A 31 8.91 -3.46 -8.28
CA LEU A 31 9.91 -4.49 -8.58
C LEU A 31 9.95 -5.57 -7.49
N GLY A 32 9.94 -5.17 -6.21
CA GLY A 32 9.89 -6.11 -5.09
C GLY A 32 8.63 -6.97 -5.11
N ALA A 33 7.46 -6.39 -5.43
CA ALA A 33 6.20 -7.12 -5.56
C ALA A 33 6.25 -8.15 -6.72
N ILE A 34 6.80 -7.76 -7.87
CA ILE A 34 6.98 -8.66 -9.03
C ILE A 34 7.92 -9.81 -8.68
N CYS A 35 9.07 -9.52 -8.06
CA CYS A 35 10.02 -10.55 -7.63
C CYS A 35 9.38 -11.49 -6.60
N GLY A 36 8.66 -10.96 -5.61
CA GLY A 36 7.94 -11.75 -4.61
C GLY A 36 6.91 -12.68 -5.23
N ALA A 37 6.07 -12.17 -6.15
CA ALA A 37 5.11 -12.98 -6.90
C ALA A 37 5.81 -14.08 -7.72
N GLY A 38 6.97 -13.77 -8.33
CA GLY A 38 7.80 -14.72 -9.05
C GLY A 38 8.33 -15.85 -8.16
N VAL A 39 8.79 -15.55 -6.95
CA VAL A 39 9.22 -16.54 -5.96
C VAL A 39 8.06 -17.46 -5.55
N VAL A 40 6.88 -16.89 -5.27
CA VAL A 40 5.67 -17.67 -4.94
C VAL A 40 5.30 -18.61 -6.09
N LYS A 41 5.30 -18.10 -7.33
CA LYS A 41 5.06 -18.92 -8.52
C LYS A 41 6.07 -20.05 -8.68
N GLY A 42 7.35 -19.79 -8.37
CA GLY A 42 8.41 -20.79 -8.44
C GLY A 42 8.27 -21.92 -7.42
N TYR A 43 7.90 -21.58 -6.18
CA TYR A 43 7.74 -22.56 -5.08
C TYR A 43 6.40 -23.30 -5.10
N GLN A 44 5.32 -22.60 -5.45
CA GLN A 44 3.95 -23.10 -5.36
C GLN A 44 3.20 -22.91 -6.68
N ARG A 45 3.76 -23.45 -7.77
CA ARG A 45 3.26 -23.20 -9.13
C ARG A 45 1.78 -23.54 -9.32
N THR A 46 1.34 -24.73 -8.93
CA THR A 46 -0.06 -25.15 -9.08
C THR A 46 -1.00 -24.23 -8.31
N PHE A 47 -0.69 -23.95 -7.03
CA PHE A 47 -1.49 -23.05 -6.21
C PHE A 47 -1.52 -21.63 -6.77
N TYR A 48 -0.39 -21.12 -7.25
CA TYR A 48 -0.30 -19.83 -7.91
C TYR A 48 -1.21 -19.78 -9.14
N GLU A 49 -1.15 -20.78 -10.02
CA GLU A 49 -1.94 -20.82 -11.26
C GLU A 49 -3.44 -20.97 -10.96
N THR A 50 -3.84 -21.84 -10.02
CA THR A 50 -5.25 -22.04 -9.64
C THR A 50 -5.87 -20.79 -9.01
N ASN A 51 -5.10 -20.00 -8.26
CA ASN A 51 -5.57 -18.77 -7.61
C ASN A 51 -5.34 -17.50 -8.47
N GLY A 52 -5.02 -17.63 -9.76
CA GLY A 52 -4.80 -16.49 -10.65
C GLY A 52 -3.64 -15.57 -10.21
N GLY A 53 -2.65 -16.12 -9.51
CA GLY A 53 -1.51 -15.40 -8.98
C GLY A 53 -1.84 -14.42 -7.85
N GLY A 54 -3.03 -14.52 -7.25
CA GLY A 54 -3.50 -13.57 -6.23
C GLY A 54 -3.88 -12.20 -6.80
N ALA A 55 -4.19 -12.13 -8.10
CA ALA A 55 -4.64 -10.90 -8.73
C ALA A 55 -5.98 -10.43 -8.14
N ASN A 56 -6.05 -9.17 -7.74
CA ASN A 56 -7.30 -8.56 -7.28
C ASN A 56 -8.27 -8.42 -8.45
N VAL A 57 -9.47 -8.99 -8.29
CA VAL A 57 -10.55 -8.92 -9.26
C VAL A 57 -11.83 -8.46 -8.58
N VAL A 58 -12.65 -7.70 -9.29
CA VAL A 58 -13.98 -7.33 -8.79
C VAL A 58 -14.84 -8.59 -8.71
N ASN A 59 -15.45 -8.82 -7.56
CA ASN A 59 -16.27 -10.00 -7.30
C ASN A 59 -17.48 -10.05 -8.25
N PRO A 60 -17.83 -11.22 -8.84
CA PRO A 60 -19.06 -11.36 -9.61
C PRO A 60 -20.29 -10.72 -8.95
N GLY A 61 -21.06 -9.98 -9.74
CA GLY A 61 -22.24 -9.25 -9.26
C GLY A 61 -21.98 -7.79 -8.86
N TYR A 62 -20.72 -7.36 -8.80
CA TYR A 62 -20.35 -5.96 -8.58
C TYR A 62 -19.85 -5.30 -9.85
N THR A 63 -20.14 -4.00 -9.98
CA THR A 63 -19.67 -3.20 -11.10
C THR A 63 -18.23 -2.77 -10.88
N LYS A 64 -17.57 -2.32 -11.96
CA LYS A 64 -16.25 -1.67 -11.85
C LYS A 64 -16.29 -0.41 -10.99
N GLY A 65 -17.45 0.27 -10.93
CA GLY A 65 -17.66 1.44 -10.07
C GLY A 65 -17.65 1.07 -8.59
N ASP A 66 -18.28 -0.04 -8.22
CA ASP A 66 -18.27 -0.54 -6.84
C ASP A 66 -16.85 -0.92 -6.39
N GLY A 67 -16.10 -1.60 -7.27
CA GLY A 67 -14.70 -1.92 -7.04
C GLY A 67 -13.84 -0.65 -6.85
N LEU A 68 -14.01 0.34 -7.72
CA LEU A 68 -13.30 1.62 -7.58
C LEU A 68 -13.64 2.32 -6.26
N GLY A 69 -14.92 2.36 -5.89
CA GLY A 69 -15.37 2.95 -4.62
C GLY A 69 -14.75 2.26 -3.42
N ALA A 70 -14.73 0.93 -3.40
CA ALA A 70 -14.10 0.13 -2.35
C ALA A 70 -12.60 0.41 -2.22
N GLU A 71 -11.87 0.47 -3.35
CA GLU A 71 -10.43 0.76 -3.38
C GLU A 71 -10.11 2.18 -2.88
N ILE A 72 -10.94 3.18 -3.21
CA ILE A 72 -10.78 4.55 -2.72
C ILE A 72 -10.91 4.59 -1.19
N VAL A 73 -11.97 3.98 -0.65
CA VAL A 73 -12.20 3.95 0.81
C VAL A 73 -11.10 3.17 1.53
N GLY A 74 -10.72 2.00 1.02
CA GLY A 74 -9.66 1.18 1.61
C GLY A 74 -8.30 1.89 1.60
N THR A 75 -7.94 2.54 0.49
CA THR A 75 -6.70 3.31 0.37
C THR A 75 -6.71 4.53 1.30
N PHE A 76 -7.85 5.22 1.40
CA PHE A 76 -7.99 6.34 2.34
C PHE A 76 -7.74 5.89 3.77
N VAL A 77 -8.38 4.79 4.21
CA VAL A 77 -8.17 4.25 5.56
C VAL A 77 -6.69 3.94 5.76
N LEU A 78 -6.06 3.19 4.85
CA LEU A 78 -4.64 2.83 4.95
C LEU A 78 -3.71 4.05 5.07
N VAL A 79 -3.89 5.05 4.21
CA VAL A 79 -3.08 6.27 4.23
C VAL A 79 -3.34 7.08 5.50
N TYR A 80 -4.59 7.16 5.95
CA TYR A 80 -4.97 7.81 7.20
C TYR A 80 -4.33 7.13 8.41
N THR A 81 -4.32 5.79 8.49
CA THR A 81 -3.64 5.08 9.57
C THR A 81 -2.14 5.32 9.54
N VAL A 82 -1.51 5.33 8.36
CA VAL A 82 -0.07 5.63 8.23
C VAL A 82 0.22 7.04 8.74
N PHE A 83 -0.57 8.04 8.35
CA PHE A 83 -0.38 9.39 8.89
C PHE A 83 -0.66 9.48 10.38
N SER A 84 -1.71 8.83 10.87
CA SER A 84 -2.05 8.81 12.30
C SER A 84 -0.96 8.15 13.15
N ALA A 85 -0.32 7.09 12.64
CA ALA A 85 0.76 6.40 13.33
C ALA A 85 2.10 7.17 13.28
N THR A 86 2.29 8.02 12.26
CA THR A 86 3.54 8.78 12.04
C THR A 86 3.45 10.25 12.48
N ASP A 87 2.30 10.71 12.97
CA ASP A 87 2.12 12.07 13.49
C ASP A 87 2.80 12.25 14.86
N ALA A 88 3.85 13.08 14.87
CA ALA A 88 4.67 13.38 16.04
C ALA A 88 3.90 14.15 17.14
N LYS A 89 2.74 14.75 16.87
CA LYS A 89 1.95 15.47 17.89
C LYS A 89 1.37 14.57 18.98
N ARG A 90 1.33 13.24 18.79
CA ARG A 90 0.98 12.29 19.86
C ARG A 90 2.15 11.97 20.79
N SER A 91 3.39 12.02 20.29
CA SER A 91 4.60 11.79 21.10
C SER A 91 4.84 12.89 22.15
N ALA A 92 4.36 14.11 21.88
CA ALA A 92 4.51 15.25 22.80
C ALA A 92 3.51 15.28 23.98
N ARG A 93 2.51 14.38 24.04
CA ARG A 93 1.55 14.33 25.17
C ARG A 93 1.96 13.39 26.30
N ASP A 94 2.89 12.46 26.07
CA ASP A 94 3.42 11.57 27.11
C ASP A 94 4.68 12.10 27.81
N SER A 95 5.24 13.22 27.34
CA SER A 95 6.43 13.85 27.95
C SER A 95 6.11 14.94 28.98
N HIS A 96 4.85 15.09 29.38
CA HIS A 96 4.40 16.06 30.39
C HIS A 96 3.69 15.43 31.59
N VAL A 97 3.99 14.17 31.90
CA VAL A 97 3.70 13.62 33.23
C VAL A 97 4.89 13.97 34.14
N PRO A 98 4.70 14.78 35.21
CA PRO A 98 5.75 15.11 36.17
C PRO A 98 6.22 13.89 36.99
#